data_AF-A0A093ZMB6-F1
#
_entry.id   AF-A0A093ZMB6-F1
#
_cell.length_a   1.000
_cell.length_b   1.000
_cell.length_c   1.000
_cell.angle_alpha   90.00
_cell.angle_beta   90.00
_cell.angle_gamma   90.00
#
_symmetry.space_group_name_H-M   'P 1'
#
loop_
_entity.id
_entity.type
_entity.pdbx_description
1 polymer ?
#
loop_
_entity_poly.entity_id
_entity_poly.type
_entity_poly.pdbx_seq_one_letter_code
_entity_poly.pdbx_strand_id
1 'polypeptide(L)'
;MSKRTNVPLSTLYHRAQGRRSKEEKAQGQQYLTPSEEKALKKYLKLMSDLGNPVRIKVVPSLACTIARQGSTTDKATKPPRKNWTQGFSRRHPELK
;
A
#
# COMPACT_ATOMS: atom_id res chain seq x y z
N MET A 1 26.79 -6.23 24.15
CA MET A 1 26.58 -7.39 23.25
C MET A 1 26.01 -8.54 24.07
N SER A 2 24.89 -9.15 23.67
CA SER A 2 24.41 -10.37 24.34
C SER A 2 25.24 -11.55 23.83
N LYS A 3 25.89 -12.30 24.73
CA LYS A 3 26.88 -13.33 24.38
C LYS A 3 26.31 -14.56 23.63
N ARG A 4 24.98 -14.65 23.44
CA ARG A 4 24.30 -15.81 22.83
C ARG A 4 23.68 -15.57 21.45
N THR A 5 23.49 -14.32 21.06
CA THR A 5 22.93 -13.96 19.76
C THR A 5 23.66 -12.72 19.29
N ASN A 6 24.19 -12.74 18.06
CA ASN A 6 24.91 -11.63 17.44
C ASN A 6 23.96 -10.46 17.08
N VAL A 7 23.14 -10.05 18.03
CA VAL A 7 22.07 -9.07 17.90
C VAL A 7 22.17 -8.12 19.10
N PRO A 8 22.18 -6.80 18.87
CA PRO A 8 22.21 -5.81 19.95
C PRO A 8 21.04 -5.98 20.93
N LEU A 9 21.29 -5.74 22.22
CA LEU A 9 20.32 -5.91 23.30
C LEU A 9 19.09 -5.02 23.10
N SER A 10 19.28 -3.82 22.54
CA SER A 10 18.20 -2.90 22.15
C SER A 10 17.26 -3.49 21.10
N THR A 11 17.78 -4.29 20.16
CA THR A 11 16.96 -4.95 19.14
C THR A 11 16.09 -6.05 19.75
N LEU A 12 16.61 -6.78 20.75
CA LEU A 12 15.82 -7.76 21.50
C LEU A 12 14.73 -7.08 22.35
N TYR A 13 15.07 -5.99 23.04
CA TYR A 13 14.11 -5.19 23.80
C TYR A 13 12.94 -4.68 22.94
N HIS A 14 13.25 -4.12 21.77
CA HIS A 14 12.21 -3.66 20.84
C HIS A 14 11.33 -4.79 20.29
N ARG A 15 11.88 -5.99 20.10
CA ARG A 15 11.08 -7.17 19.68
C ARG A 15 10.14 -7.62 20.80
N ALA A 16 10.62 -7.68 22.04
CA ALA A 16 9.80 -8.05 23.20
C ALA A 16 8.66 -7.06 23.46
N GLN A 17 8.85 -5.78 23.11
CA GLN A 17 7.83 -4.74 23.23
C GLN A 17 6.79 -4.71 22.10
N GLY A 18 6.76 -5.72 21.21
CA GLY A 18 5.73 -5.81 20.18
C GLY A 18 5.88 -4.73 19.09
N ARG A 19 7.11 -4.30 18.80
CA ARG A 19 7.36 -3.38 17.67
C ARG A 19 6.80 -4.00 16.40
N ARG A 20 5.91 -3.25 15.73
CA ARG A 20 5.30 -3.64 14.45
C ARG A 20 6.38 -4.10 13.47
N SER A 21 6.05 -5.16 12.73
CA SER A 21 6.86 -5.65 11.63
C SER A 21 7.10 -4.56 10.58
N LYS A 22 8.11 -4.74 9.73
CA LYS A 22 8.40 -3.78 8.66
C LYS A 22 7.23 -3.70 7.69
N GLU A 23 6.56 -4.82 7.47
CA GLU A 23 5.43 -5.03 6.59
C GLU A 23 4.20 -4.29 7.10
N GLU A 24 3.84 -4.46 8.38
CA GLU A 24 2.72 -3.73 9.00
C GLU A 24 2.97 -2.22 9.02
N LYS A 25 4.20 -1.80 9.29
CA LYS A 25 4.57 -0.39 9.21
C LYS A 25 4.43 0.12 7.78
N ALA A 26 4.84 -0.65 6.78
CA ALA A 26 4.71 -0.28 5.38
C ALA A 26 3.24 -0.19 4.96
N GLN A 27 2.38 -1.11 5.39
CA GLN A 27 0.93 -1.08 5.17
C GLN A 27 0.30 0.20 5.76
N GLY A 28 0.65 0.56 7.00
CA GLY A 28 0.16 1.80 7.62
C GLY A 28 0.68 3.09 6.98
N GLN A 29 1.72 3.02 6.13
CA GLN A 29 2.27 4.15 5.39
C GLN A 29 1.82 4.18 3.92
N GLN A 30 0.93 3.27 3.50
CA GLN A 30 0.40 3.26 2.15
C GLN A 30 -0.55 4.44 1.93
N TYR A 31 -0.66 4.82 0.65
CA TYR A 31 -1.53 5.91 0.22
C TYR A 31 -3.02 5.54 0.32
N LEU A 32 -3.34 4.27 0.07
CA LEU A 32 -4.68 3.72 0.22
C LEU A 32 -4.69 2.80 1.45
N THR A 33 -5.82 2.75 2.12
CA THR A 33 -6.11 1.71 3.10
C THR A 33 -6.23 0.34 2.42
N PRO A 34 -6.01 -0.77 3.14
CA PRO A 34 -6.11 -2.11 2.55
C PRO A 34 -7.47 -2.41 1.91
N SER A 35 -8.56 -1.83 2.42
CA SER A 35 -9.91 -1.96 1.87
C SER A 35 -10.07 -1.20 0.55
N GLU A 36 -9.60 0.05 0.49
CA GLU A 36 -9.61 0.87 -0.73
C GLU A 36 -8.77 0.25 -1.84
N GLU A 37 -7.59 -0.26 -1.50
CA GLU A 37 -6.73 -0.93 -2.45
C GLU A 37 -7.35 -2.21 -3.01
N LYS A 38 -8.03 -2.99 -2.16
CA LYS A 38 -8.79 -4.17 -2.57
C LYS A 38 -9.92 -3.80 -3.54
N ALA A 39 -10.61 -2.69 -3.30
CA ALA A 39 -11.65 -2.18 -4.20
C ALA A 39 -11.07 -1.77 -5.56
N LEU A 40 -9.95 -1.04 -5.57
CA LEU A 40 -9.25 -0.65 -6.80
C LEU A 40 -8.81 -1.88 -7.60
N LYS A 41 -8.22 -2.89 -6.95
CA LYS A 41 -7.85 -4.16 -7.61
C LYS A 41 -9.06 -4.85 -8.23
N LYS A 42 -10.19 -4.94 -7.52
CA LYS A 42 -11.41 -5.57 -8.02
C LYS A 42 -11.94 -4.84 -9.26
N TYR A 43 -11.92 -3.51 -9.25
CA TYR A 43 -12.31 -2.69 -10.40
C TYR A 43 -11.41 -2.94 -11.62
N LEU A 44 -10.08 -2.95 -11.43
CA LEU A 44 -9.14 -3.19 -12.52
C LEU A 44 -9.30 -4.59 -13.14
N LYS A 45 -9.55 -5.60 -12.29
CA LYS A 45 -9.85 -6.95 -12.75
C LYS A 45 -11.14 -6.99 -13.57
N LEU A 46 -12.22 -6.42 -13.06
CA LEU A 46 -13.51 -6.35 -13.77
C LEU A 46 -13.36 -5.69 -15.15
N MET A 47 -12.65 -4.57 -15.22
CA MET A 47 -12.40 -3.88 -16.50
C MET A 47 -11.61 -4.75 -17.48
N SER A 48 -10.65 -5.54 -16.99
CA SER A 48 -9.89 -6.48 -17.82
C SER A 48 -10.75 -7.65 -18.31
N ASP A 49 -11.59 -8.20 -17.44
CA ASP A 49 -12.54 -9.29 -17.77
C ASP A 49 -13.57 -8.82 -18.82
N LEU A 50 -13.94 -7.53 -18.80
CA LEU A 50 -14.82 -6.88 -19.79
C LEU A 50 -14.09 -6.51 -21.11
N GLY A 51 -12.84 -6.92 -21.30
CA GLY A 51 -12.05 -6.66 -22.50
C GLY A 51 -11.50 -5.23 -22.60
N ASN A 52 -11.58 -4.44 -21.53
CA ASN A 52 -11.14 -3.04 -21.48
C ASN A 52 -10.06 -2.84 -20.41
N PRO A 53 -8.83 -3.37 -20.61
CA PRO A 53 -7.77 -3.25 -19.64
C PRO A 53 -7.42 -1.78 -19.36
N VAL A 54 -7.50 -1.38 -18.09
CA VAL A 54 -7.19 -0.02 -17.66
C VAL A 54 -5.70 0.22 -17.75
N ARG A 55 -5.32 1.28 -18.48
CA ARG A 55 -3.90 1.67 -18.62
C ARG A 55 -3.32 2.06 -17.27
N ILE A 56 -2.10 1.59 -16.99
CA ILE A 56 -1.39 1.85 -15.72
C ILE A 56 -1.23 3.35 -15.41
N LYS A 57 -1.22 4.22 -16.42
CA LYS A 57 -1.17 5.68 -16.29
C LYS A 57 -2.40 6.28 -15.59
N VAL A 58 -3.55 5.61 -15.63
CA VAL A 58 -4.83 6.07 -15.07
C VAL A 58 -5.02 5.56 -13.62
N VAL A 59 -4.25 4.57 -13.19
CA VAL A 59 -4.35 3.98 -11.85
C VAL A 59 -4.10 5.01 -10.74
N PRO A 60 -3.11 5.93 -10.83
CA PRO A 60 -2.92 6.97 -9.81
C PRO A 60 -4.09 7.94 -9.70
N SER A 61 -4.75 8.29 -10.81
CA SER A 61 -5.94 9.15 -10.76
C SER A 61 -7.12 8.45 -10.10
N LEU A 62 -7.33 7.16 -10.38
CA LEU A 62 -8.36 6.35 -9.72
C LEU A 62 -8.10 6.24 -8.21
N ALA A 63 -6.84 5.98 -7.82
CA ALA A 63 -6.44 5.95 -6.42
C ALA A 63 -6.66 7.30 -5.72
N CYS A 64 -6.40 8.42 -6.41
CA CYS A 64 -6.68 9.76 -5.89
C CYS A 64 -8.18 9.96 -5.65
N THR A 65 -9.03 9.54 -6.59
CA THR A 65 -10.49 9.62 -6.44
C THR A 65 -10.99 8.79 -5.26
N ILE A 66 -10.51 7.54 -5.12
CA ILE A 66 -10.89 6.66 -4.01
C ILE A 66 -10.45 7.26 -2.67
N ALA A 67 -9.20 7.71 -2.57
CA ALA A 67 -8.68 8.31 -1.34
C ALA A 67 -9.44 9.58 -0.92
N ARG A 68 -9.90 10.38 -1.90
CA ARG A 68 -10.75 11.55 -1.63
C ARG A 68 -12.14 11.15 -1.13
N GLN A 69 -12.73 10.10 -1.69
CA GLN A 69 -14.04 9.59 -1.28
C GLN A 69 -14.00 8.94 0.12
N GLY A 70 -12.91 8.25 0.46
CA GLY A 70 -12.73 7.63 1.78
C GLY A 70 -12.31 8.60 2.89
N SER A 71 -11.83 9.79 2.54
CA SER A 71 -11.45 10.81 3.51
C SER A 71 -12.71 11.53 4.03
N THR A 72 -13.18 11.13 5.22
CA THR A 72 -14.31 11.80 5.90
C THR A 72 -13.99 13.24 6.31
N THR A 73 -12.72 13.60 6.34
CA THR A 73 -12.24 14.98 6.50
C THR A 73 -11.90 15.54 5.13
N ASP A 74 -12.38 16.75 4.83
CA ASP A 74 -12.18 17.55 3.61
C ASP A 74 -10.70 17.98 3.40
N LYS A 75 -9.76 17.08 3.66
CA LYS A 75 -8.35 17.28 3.35
C LYS A 75 -8.13 16.83 1.92
N ALA A 76 -7.75 17.78 1.09
CA ALA A 76 -7.22 17.51 -0.23
C ALA A 76 -6.06 16.49 -0.14
N THR A 77 -6.33 15.22 -0.42
CA THR A 77 -5.30 14.19 -0.46
C THR A 77 -4.41 14.49 -1.67
N LYS A 78 -3.13 14.79 -1.39
CA LYS A 78 -2.13 15.03 -2.42
C LYS A 78 -2.08 13.83 -3.36
N PRO A 79 -1.91 14.01 -4.67
CA PRO A 79 -1.87 12.89 -5.59
C PRO A 79 -0.73 11.89 -5.23
N PRO A 80 -0.88 10.61 -5.59
CA PRO A 80 0.16 9.61 -5.38
C PRO A 80 1.49 10.03 -6.01
N ARG A 81 2.61 9.79 -5.31
CA ARG A 81 3.95 10.09 -5.84
C ARG A 81 4.29 9.21 -7.06
N LYS A 82 5.24 9.66 -7.88
CA LYS A 82 5.68 8.99 -9.13
C LYS A 82 5.94 7.48 -8.99
N ASN A 83 6.52 7.02 -7.88
CA ASN A 83 6.87 5.61 -7.66
C ASN A 83 5.74 4.77 -7.08
N TRP A 84 4.60 5.38 -6.72
CA TRP A 84 3.47 4.68 -6.11
C TRP A 84 2.90 3.63 -7.06
N THR A 85 2.76 3.96 -8.34
CA THR A 85 2.25 3.02 -9.36
C THR A 85 3.14 1.79 -9.51
N GLN A 86 4.46 1.95 -9.41
CA GLN A 86 5.40 0.83 -9.43
C GLN A 86 5.27 -0.03 -8.17
N GLY A 87 5.10 0.60 -7.01
CA GLY A 87 4.81 -0.10 -5.75
C GLY A 87 3.48 -0.86 -5.78
N PHE A 88 2.46 -0.30 -6.41
CA PHE A 88 1.18 -0.97 -6.65
C PHE A 88 1.35 -2.19 -7.56
N SER A 89 2.00 -2.05 -8.71
CA SER A 89 2.25 -3.16 -9.63
C SER A 89 3.09 -4.28 -8.99
N ARG A 90 4.06 -3.96 -8.13
CA ARG A 90 4.84 -4.97 -7.39
C ARG A 90 4.03 -5.75 -6.37
N ARG A 91 3.00 -5.13 -5.78
CA ARG A 91 2.10 -5.77 -4.80
C ARG A 91 0.99 -6.60 -5.47
N HIS A 92 0.70 -6.30 -6.73
CA HIS A 92 -0.34 -6.95 -7.52
C HIS A 92 0.20 -7.45 -8.87
N PRO A 93 1.09 -8.46 -8.87
CA PRO A 93 1.59 -9.06 -10.11
C PRO A 93 0.47 -9.68 -10.97
N GLU A 94 -0.67 -10.02 -10.38
CA GLU A 94 -1.86 -10.56 -11.05
C GLU A 94 -2.62 -9.55 -11.95
N LEU A 95 -2.28 -8.27 -11.89
CA LEU A 95 -2.89 -7.21 -12.71
C LEU A 95 -2.03 -6.83 -13.93
N LYS A 96 -0.97 -7.59 -14.20
CA LYS A 96 -0.09 -7.40 -15.35
C LYS A 96 -0.63 -8.04 -16.62
#